data_AF-A0A4V6RFX4-F1
#
_entry.id   AF-A0A4V6RFX4-F1
#
_cell.length_a   1.000
_cell.length_b   1.000
_cell.length_c   1.000
_cell.angle_alpha   90.00
_cell.angle_beta   90.00
_cell.angle_gamma   90.00
#
_symmetry.space_group_name_H-M   'P 1'
#
loop_
_entity.id
_entity.type
_entity.pdbx_description
1 polymer ?
#
loop_
_entity_poly.entity_id
_entity_poly.type
_entity_poly.pdbx_seq_one_letter_code
_entity_poly.pdbx_strand_id
1 'polypeptide(L)' 'MEIPLGILAEAGISPGTKLLVFSDGDGRIVLRRAEDAINDLLAEGTL' A
#
# COMPACT_ATOMS: atom_id res chain seq x y z
N MET A 1 -2.35 -4.07 -16.12
CA MET A 1 -3.47 -3.52 -15.33
C MET A 1 -3.17 -2.07 -15.05
N GLU A 2 -4.17 -1.20 -15.18
CA GLU A 2 -4.05 0.21 -14.84
C GLU A 2 -4.87 0.49 -13.59
N ILE A 3 -4.35 1.29 -12.67
CA ILE A 3 -5.07 1.71 -11.47
C ILE A 3 -5.64 3.10 -11.75
N PRO A 4 -6.97 3.31 -11.62
CA PRO A 4 -7.55 4.63 -11.82
C PRO A 4 -6.96 5.67 -10.86
N LEU A 5 -6.62 6.85 -11.38
CA LEU A 5 -6.08 7.94 -10.57
C LEU A 5 -7.02 8.36 -9.41
N GLY A 6 -8.33 8.26 -9.61
CA GLY A 6 -9.32 8.54 -8.55
C GLY A 6 -9.15 7.61 -7.34
N ILE A 7 -8.91 6.32 -7.56
CA ILE A 7 -8.70 5.34 -6.49
C ILE A 7 -7.40 5.63 -5.73
N LEU A 8 -6.33 6.01 -6.45
CA LEU A 8 -5.07 6.42 -5.82
C LEU A 8 -5.26 7.67 -4.96
N ALA A 9 -6.02 8.65 -5.45
CA ALA A 9 -6.32 9.88 -4.72
C ALA A 9 -7.15 9.62 -3.44
N GLU A 10 -8.17 8.77 -3.52
CA GLU A 10 -8.98 8.35 -2.35
C GLU A 10 -8.13 7.62 -1.29
N ALA A 11 -7.14 6.85 -1.73
CA ALA A 11 -6.19 6.17 -0.85
C ALA A 11 -5.04 7.07 -0.34
N GLY A 12 -5.01 8.36 -0.71
CA GLY A 12 -3.91 9.27 -0.34
C GLY A 12 -2.56 8.93 -1.00
N ILE A 13 -2.58 8.19 -2.11
CA ILE A 13 -1.39 7.77 -2.85
C ILE A 13 -1.17 8.72 -4.03
N SER A 14 -0.02 9.38 -4.06
CA SER A 14 0.37 10.23 -5.18
C SER A 14 1.08 9.42 -6.27
N PRO A 15 0.99 9.83 -7.55
CA PRO A 15 1.81 9.25 -8.60
C PRO A 15 3.31 9.33 -8.25
N GLY A 16 4.05 8.25 -8.47
CA GLY A 16 5.47 8.15 -8.13
C GLY A 16 5.76 7.78 -6.68
N THR A 17 4.75 7.68 -5.80
CA THR A 17 4.92 7.13 -4.45
C THR A 17 5.36 5.67 -4.53
N LYS A 18 6.36 5.29 -3.72
CA LYS A 18 6.78 3.89 -3.59
C LYS A 18 5.75 3.10 -2.79
N LEU A 19 5.31 1.97 -3.34
CA LEU A 19 4.31 1.10 -2.73
C LEU A 19 4.91 -0.25 -2.33
N LEU A 20 4.46 -0.77 -1.20
CA LEU A 20 4.52 -2.19 -0.87
C LEU A 20 3.28 -2.86 -1.45
N VAL A 21 3.48 -4.01 -2.09
CA VAL A 21 2.39 -4.82 -2.65
C VAL A 21 2.53 -6.23 -2.09
N PHE A 22 1.47 -6.72 -1.44
CA PHE A 22 1.43 -8.06 -0.85
C PHE A 22 0.05 -8.71 -0.98
N SER A 23 -0.01 -10.02 -0.75
CA SER A 23 -1.26 -10.78 -0.66
C SER A 23 -1.64 -10.97 0.81
N ASP A 24 -2.88 -10.64 1.18
CA ASP A 24 -3.37 -10.76 2.56
C ASP A 24 -3.82 -12.19 2.95
N GLY A 25 -3.62 -13.17 2.06
CA GLY A 25 -3.97 -14.58 2.29
C GLY A 25 -5.33 -14.98 1.75
N ASP A 26 -6.25 -14.02 1.52
CA ASP A 26 -7.59 -14.25 0.97
C ASP A 26 -7.64 -14.04 -0.56
N GLY A 27 -6.46 -14.00 -1.19
CA GLY A 27 -6.32 -13.75 -2.62
C GLY A 27 -6.50 -12.28 -3.02
N ARG A 28 -6.53 -11.36 -2.05
CA ARG A 28 -6.58 -9.91 -2.31
C ARG A 28 -5.17 -9.35 -2.36
N ILE A 29 -4.98 -8.40 -3.29
CA ILE A 29 -3.74 -7.63 -3.37
C ILE A 29 -3.93 -6.34 -2.58
N VAL A 30 -3.09 -6.15 -1.58
CA VAL A 30 -3.04 -4.93 -0.78
C VAL A 30 -1.94 -4.04 -1.32
N LEU A 31 -2.28 -2.77 -1.59
CA LEU A 31 -1.32 -1.73 -1.93
C LEU A 31 -1.22 -0.78 -0.75
N ARG A 32 0.01 -0.54 -0.31
CA ARG A 32 0.29 0.31 0.85
C ARG A 32 1.49 1.20 0.58
N ARG A 33 1.52 2.42 1.12
CA ARG A 33 2.72 3.26 1.04
C ARG A 33 3.87 2.54 1.74
N ALA A 34 5.02 2.47 1.07
CA ALA A 34 6.16 1.74 1.62
C ALA A 34 6.65 2.35 2.94
N GLU A 35 6.58 3.67 3.09
CA GLU A 35 6.94 4.38 4.32
C GLU A 35 6.05 3.96 5.50
N ASP A 36 4.73 3.88 5.30
CA ASP A 36 3.78 3.50 6.35
C ASP A 36 4.01 2.05 6.75
N ALA A 37 4.18 1.17 5.77
CA ALA A 37 4.41 -0.25 6.03
C ALA A 37 5.70 -0.49 6.83
N ILE A 38 6.77 0.26 6.52
CA ILE A 38 8.02 0.18 7.27
C ILE A 38 7.83 0.72 8.69
N ASN A 39 7.15 1.86 8.86
CA ASN A 39 6.92 2.46 10.17
C ASN A 39 6.11 1.53 11.07
N ASP A 40 5.02 0.95 10.55
CA ASP A 40 4.20 0.01 11.31
C ASP A 40 4.94 -1.28 11.63
N LEU A 41 5.76 -1.79 10.69
CA LEU A 41 6.58 -2.96 10.96
C LEU A 41 7.57 -2.69 12.10
N LEU A 42 8.16 -1.50 12.14
CA LEU A 42 9.10 -1.11 13.19
C LEU A 42 8.39 -0.84 14.53
N ALA A 43 7.16 -0.31 14.51
CA ALA A 43 6.40 0.03 15.70
C ALA A 43 5.68 -1.18 16.32
N GLU A 44 5.00 -1.97 15.49
CA GLU A 44 4.05 -3.00 15.89
C GLU A 44 4.51 -4.42 15.53
N GLY A 45 5.58 -4.58 14.74
CA GLY A 45 6.08 -5.88 14.32
C GLY A 45 5.19 -6.59 13.29
N THR A 46 4.21 -5.88 12.71
CA THR A 46 3.27 -6.42 11.71
C THR A 46 3.13 -5.48 10.52
N LEU A 47 2.67 -6.04 9.39
CA LEU A 47 2.34 -5.32 8.16
C LEU A 47 0.85 -5.02 8.04
#